data_AF-A0A2D6FJX4-F1
#
_entry.id   AF-A0A2D6FJX4-F1
#
_cell.length_a   1.000
_cell.length_b   1.000
_cell.length_c   1.000
_cell.angle_alpha   90.00
_cell.angle_beta   90.00
_cell.angle_gamma   90.00
#
_symmetry.space_group_name_H-M   'P 1'
#
loop_
_entity.id
_entity.type
_entity.pdbx_description
1 polymer ?
#
loop_
_entity_poly.entity_id
_entity_poly.type
_entity_poly.pdbx_seq_one_letter_code
_entity_poly.pdbx_strand_id
1 'polypeptide(L)'
;MADKIIYKNHCTPQEQVSVNGRYYLDGDCGRKLTGSAVISGLTTSAPVIITGNTAIGTGKDFLSIKVISGDDILISFDGSGGGAKDVLILSEGECLAVKLNPSVDPDIYVTISGTSTVEYFTGT
;
A
#
# COMPACT_ATOMS: atom_id res chain seq x y z
N MET A 1 -18.45 0.62 14.87
CA MET A 1 -19.09 1.05 13.61
C MET A 1 -18.09 0.76 12.51
N ALA A 2 -18.51 0.11 11.42
CA ALA A 2 -17.60 -0.20 10.31
C ALA A 2 -17.68 0.93 9.27
N ASP A 3 -16.53 1.41 8.84
CA ASP A 3 -16.37 2.46 7.84
C ASP A 3 -16.14 1.84 6.47
N LYS A 4 -16.74 2.43 5.44
CA LYS A 4 -16.50 2.05 4.05
C LYS A 4 -15.42 2.95 3.45
N ILE A 5 -14.28 2.37 3.11
CA ILE A 5 -13.22 3.05 2.39
C ILE A 5 -13.35 2.73 0.91
N ILE A 6 -13.26 3.76 0.07
CA ILE A 6 -13.15 3.64 -1.39
C ILE A 6 -11.75 4.14 -1.73
N TYR A 7 -10.93 3.26 -2.30
CA TYR A 7 -9.54 3.59 -2.66
C TYR A 7 -9.33 3.44 -4.17
N LYS A 8 -8.47 4.30 -4.71
CA LYS A 8 -8.14 4.31 -6.13
C LYS A 8 -6.64 4.45 -6.29
N ASN A 9 -5.93 3.35 -6.52
CA ASN A 9 -4.53 3.43 -6.94
C ASN A 9 -4.55 3.62 -8.46
N HIS A 10 -4.68 4.86 -8.89
CA HIS A 10 -4.53 5.20 -10.30
C HIS A 10 -3.06 5.03 -10.70
N CYS A 11 -2.59 3.79 -10.85
CA CYS A 11 -1.35 3.52 -11.58
C CYS A 11 -1.71 3.65 -13.05
N THR A 12 -1.44 4.82 -13.64
CA THR A 12 -1.44 4.93 -15.09
C THR A 12 0.01 4.82 -15.56
N PRO A 13 0.53 3.62 -15.91
CA PRO A 13 1.59 3.56 -16.89
C PRO A 13 0.96 4.10 -18.19
N GLN A 14 1.28 5.34 -18.50
CA GLN A 14 0.86 5.96 -19.74
C GLN A 14 1.83 5.47 -20.81
N GLU A 15 1.49 4.36 -21.47
CA GLU A 15 2.29 3.93 -22.62
C GLU A 15 2.12 4.99 -23.72
N GLN A 16 3.22 5.62 -24.07
CA GLN A 16 3.26 6.59 -25.16
C GLN A 16 3.47 5.81 -26.46
N VAL A 17 2.56 5.95 -27.42
CA VAL A 17 2.64 5.21 -28.69
C VAL A 17 3.90 5.55 -29.51
N SER A 18 4.44 6.75 -29.29
CA SER A 18 5.71 7.21 -29.86
C SER A 18 6.18 8.46 -29.12
N VAL A 19 7.44 8.88 -29.30
CA VAL A 19 7.91 10.19 -28.83
C VAL A 19 6.97 11.30 -29.35
N ASN A 20 6.47 12.15 -28.45
CA ASN A 20 5.46 13.19 -28.71
C ASN A 20 4.07 12.67 -29.15
N GLY A 21 3.82 11.37 -29.00
CA GLY A 21 2.54 10.73 -29.32
C GLY A 21 1.50 10.84 -28.20
N ARG A 22 0.28 10.36 -28.49
CA ARG A 22 -0.80 10.26 -27.51
C ARG A 22 -0.45 9.23 -26.44
N TYR A 23 -0.86 9.52 -25.21
CA TYR A 23 -0.84 8.59 -24.09
C TYR A 23 -2.14 7.80 -24.07
N TYR A 24 -2.05 6.47 -24.01
CA TYR A 24 -3.21 5.61 -23.82
C TYR A 24 -3.28 5.18 -22.37
N LEU A 25 -4.49 5.24 -21.83
CA LEU A 25 -4.80 4.59 -20.57
C LEU A 25 -5.01 3.11 -20.87
N ASP A 26 -4.39 2.23 -20.08
CA ASP A 26 -4.78 0.82 -20.03
C ASP A 26 -6.31 0.75 -19.86
N GLY A 27 -6.99 0.02 -20.73
CA GLY A 27 -8.46 -0.04 -20.76
C GLY A 27 -9.09 -0.53 -19.45
N ASP A 28 -8.31 -1.19 -18.60
CA ASP A 28 -8.72 -1.67 -17.28
C ASP A 28 -8.11 -0.85 -16.12
N CYS A 29 -7.45 0.28 -16.37
CA CYS A 29 -6.81 1.10 -15.33
C CYS A 29 -7.78 1.57 -14.24
N GLY A 30 -9.08 1.63 -14.53
CA GLY A 30 -10.12 1.97 -13.56
C GLY A 30 -10.50 0.84 -12.61
N ARG A 31 -10.28 -0.43 -13.01
CA ARG A 31 -10.54 -1.63 -12.20
C ARG A 31 -9.28 -2.20 -11.57
N LYS A 32 -8.14 -2.09 -12.27
CA LYS A 32 -6.83 -2.51 -11.79
C LYS A 32 -6.45 -1.57 -10.63
N LEU A 33 -6.24 -2.15 -9.45
CA LEU A 33 -5.72 -1.48 -8.25
C LEU A 33 -6.65 -0.43 -7.60
N THR A 34 -7.93 -0.38 -7.96
CA THR A 34 -8.95 0.39 -7.22
C THR A 34 -9.94 -0.55 -6.54
N GLY A 35 -10.60 -0.11 -5.47
CA GLY A 35 -11.52 -0.99 -4.75
C GLY A 35 -12.24 -0.34 -3.59
N SER A 36 -12.90 -1.17 -2.80
CA SER A 36 -13.50 -0.75 -1.53
C SER A 36 -13.30 -1.80 -0.45
N ALA A 37 -13.10 -1.33 0.77
CA ALA A 37 -13.02 -2.16 1.96
C ALA A 37 -14.02 -1.65 3.00
N VAL A 38 -14.65 -2.58 3.72
CA VAL A 38 -15.50 -2.28 4.88
C VAL A 38 -14.67 -2.68 6.09
N ILE A 39 -14.30 -1.71 6.91
CA ILE A 39 -13.25 -1.85 7.91
C ILE A 39 -13.79 -1.37 9.25
N SER A 40 -13.47 -2.08 10.32
CA SER A 40 -13.70 -1.64 11.70
C SER A 40 -12.40 -1.09 12.29
N GLY A 41 -12.52 -0.13 13.21
CA GLY A 41 -11.35 0.37 13.96
C GLY A 41 -10.29 1.03 13.08
N LEU A 42 -10.72 1.82 12.08
CA LEU A 42 -9.81 2.59 11.24
C LEU A 42 -8.89 3.44 12.11
N THR A 43 -7.59 3.23 11.94
CA THR A 43 -6.53 3.92 12.65
C THR A 43 -5.67 4.66 11.64
N THR A 44 -5.57 5.97 11.82
CA THR A 44 -4.71 6.84 11.03
C THR A 44 -3.41 7.08 11.77
N SER A 45 -2.28 6.83 11.13
CA SER A 45 -1.00 7.32 11.63
C SER A 45 -0.83 8.78 11.21
N ALA A 46 -0.37 9.64 12.11
CA ALA A 46 0.29 10.87 11.67
C ALA A 46 1.52 10.50 10.81
N PRO A 47 2.11 11.42 10.04
CA PRO A 47 3.39 11.17 9.39
C PRO A 47 4.41 10.63 10.39
N VAL A 48 4.94 9.43 10.15
CA VAL A 48 5.95 8.77 10.98
C VAL A 48 7.23 8.65 10.17
N ILE A 49 8.35 8.97 10.82
CA ILE A 49 9.68 8.72 10.27
C ILE A 49 10.02 7.26 10.54
N ILE A 50 10.28 6.52 9.48
CA ILE A 50 10.73 5.13 9.57
C ILE A 50 12.24 5.11 9.39
N THR A 51 12.92 4.53 10.37
CA THR A 51 14.38 4.39 10.41
C THR A 51 14.72 2.91 10.57
N GLY A 52 14.61 2.15 9.48
CA GLY A 52 14.76 0.68 9.47
C GLY A 52 13.43 -0.06 9.51
N ASN A 53 13.41 -1.28 10.06
CA ASN A 53 12.22 -2.14 10.02
C ASN A 53 11.17 -1.69 11.04
N THR A 54 10.02 -1.23 10.55
CA THR A 54 8.87 -0.88 11.38
C THR A 54 7.69 -1.80 11.07
N ALA A 55 7.15 -2.44 12.10
CA ALA A 55 5.96 -3.28 12.00
C ALA A 55 4.69 -2.44 12.25
N ILE A 56 3.74 -2.48 11.31
CA ILE A 56 2.44 -1.77 11.48
C ILE A 56 1.45 -2.58 12.34
N GLY A 57 1.63 -3.90 12.44
CA GLY A 57 0.83 -4.81 13.27
C GLY A 57 0.24 -5.99 12.48
N THR A 58 -0.40 -6.93 13.18
CA THR A 58 -1.05 -8.13 12.60
C THR A 58 -2.58 -7.99 12.54
N GLY A 59 -3.25 -8.91 11.86
CA GLY A 59 -4.72 -8.98 11.80
C GLY A 59 -5.38 -7.77 11.14
N LYS A 60 -4.73 -7.18 10.14
CA LYS A 60 -5.26 -6.02 9.39
C LYS A 60 -6.07 -6.49 8.19
N ASP A 61 -7.19 -5.82 7.96
CA ASP A 61 -8.10 -6.03 6.82
C ASP A 61 -7.80 -5.06 5.68
N PHE A 62 -7.05 -4.01 5.99
CA PHE A 62 -6.71 -2.94 5.07
C PHE A 62 -5.41 -2.23 5.45
N LEU A 63 -4.65 -1.86 4.43
CA LEU A 63 -3.51 -0.97 4.51
C LEU A 63 -3.63 0.09 3.41
N SER A 64 -3.49 1.35 3.77
CA SER A 64 -3.10 2.42 2.86
C SER A 64 -1.80 3.01 3.36
N ILE A 65 -0.86 3.28 2.47
CA ILE A 65 0.42 3.89 2.78
C ILE A 65 0.81 4.86 1.68
N LYS A 66 1.42 5.96 2.08
CA LYS A 66 1.99 6.97 1.19
C LYS A 66 3.39 7.32 1.68
N VAL A 67 4.34 7.32 0.75
CA VAL A 67 5.68 7.83 1.02
C VAL A 67 5.65 9.34 0.82
N ILE A 68 5.88 10.09 1.89
CA ILE A 68 5.84 11.55 1.86
C ILE A 68 7.17 12.10 1.35
N SER A 69 8.28 11.58 1.87
CA SER A 69 9.64 12.01 1.51
C SER A 69 10.69 10.99 1.93
N GLY A 70 11.81 10.92 1.22
CA GLY A 70 12.97 10.09 1.60
C GLY A 70 13.27 9.01 0.57
N ASP A 71 13.92 7.94 1.02
CA ASP A 71 14.33 6.84 0.14
C ASP A 71 13.15 5.93 -0.25
N ASP A 72 13.41 5.01 -1.16
CA ASP A 72 12.50 3.91 -1.46
C ASP A 72 12.22 3.09 -0.21
N ILE A 73 10.95 2.77 0.02
CA ILE A 73 10.55 1.83 1.06
C ILE A 73 10.18 0.49 0.46
N LEU A 74 10.54 -0.58 1.15
CA LEU A 74 10.06 -1.92 0.84
C LEU A 74 8.90 -2.24 1.77
N ILE A 75 7.80 -2.70 1.18
CA ILE A 75 6.64 -3.24 1.87
C ILE A 75 6.66 -4.74 1.67
N SER A 76 6.87 -5.48 2.76
CA SER A 76 6.62 -6.92 2.77
C SER A 76 5.27 -7.22 3.41
N PHE A 77 4.66 -8.33 2.98
CA PHE A 77 3.45 -8.92 3.56
C PHE A 77 3.72 -10.35 4.04
N ASP A 78 4.78 -10.56 4.82
CA ASP A 78 5.13 -11.90 5.30
C ASP A 78 4.44 -12.19 6.64
N GLY A 79 4.05 -13.44 6.88
CA GLY A 79 3.70 -13.93 8.22
C GLY A 79 4.96 -14.15 9.08
N SER A 80 4.78 -14.47 10.37
CA SER A 80 5.84 -14.60 11.40
C SER A 80 6.94 -15.66 11.11
N GLY A 81 6.89 -16.36 9.99
CA GLY A 81 7.72 -17.52 9.63
C GLY A 81 8.88 -17.29 8.65
N GLY A 82 9.19 -16.05 8.25
CA GLY A 82 10.47 -15.71 7.64
C GLY A 82 10.72 -16.17 6.19
N GLY A 83 9.68 -16.36 5.38
CA GLY A 83 9.82 -16.55 3.94
C GLY A 83 9.32 -15.33 3.19
N ALA A 84 10.21 -14.56 2.57
CA ALA A 84 9.83 -13.43 1.71
C ALA A 84 8.90 -13.92 0.59
N LYS A 85 7.67 -13.40 0.53
CA LYS A 85 6.75 -13.81 -0.53
C LYS A 85 6.16 -12.71 -1.39
N ASP A 86 6.09 -11.44 -0.97
CA ASP A 86 5.78 -10.34 -1.89
C ASP A 86 6.39 -9.03 -1.40
N VAL A 87 7.22 -8.40 -2.24
CA VAL A 87 7.87 -7.13 -1.97
C VAL A 87 7.34 -6.09 -2.94
N LEU A 88 6.67 -5.07 -2.43
CA LEU A 88 6.41 -3.86 -3.19
C LEU A 88 7.43 -2.80 -2.78
N ILE A 89 7.98 -2.11 -3.77
CA ILE A 89 8.81 -0.94 -3.53
C ILE A 89 7.93 0.28 -3.80
N LEU A 90 7.93 1.24 -2.88
CA LEU A 90 7.34 2.56 -3.09
C LEU A 90 8.43 3.62 -2.97
N SER A 91 8.53 4.47 -3.99
CA SER A 91 9.38 5.66 -3.98
C SER A 91 8.65 6.87 -3.36
N GLU A 92 9.40 7.94 -3.12
CA GLU A 92 8.84 9.22 -2.69
C GLU A 92 7.67 9.67 -3.59
N GLY A 93 6.55 10.04 -2.96
CA GLY A 93 5.33 10.46 -3.64
C GLY A 93 4.41 9.33 -4.06
N GLU A 94 4.87 8.07 -4.03
CA GLU A 94 4.04 6.92 -4.35
C GLU A 94 3.12 6.52 -3.19
N CYS A 95 2.02 5.87 -3.53
CA CYS A 95 1.06 5.38 -2.56
C CYS A 95 0.47 4.04 -2.98
N LEU A 96 0.06 3.28 -1.98
CA LEU A 96 -0.58 1.99 -2.13
C LEU A 96 -1.76 1.93 -1.18
N ALA A 97 -2.91 1.51 -1.68
CA ALA A 97 -4.03 1.06 -0.85
C ALA A 97 -4.44 -0.36 -1.24
N VAL A 98 -4.50 -1.25 -0.27
CA VAL A 98 -4.75 -2.68 -0.49
C VAL A 98 -5.68 -3.22 0.59
N LYS A 99 -6.65 -4.02 0.13
CA LYS A 99 -7.47 -4.85 1.02
C LYS A 99 -6.70 -6.14 1.30
N LEU A 100 -6.55 -6.45 2.57
CA LEU A 100 -5.90 -7.65 3.06
C LEU A 100 -6.98 -8.70 3.40
N ASN A 101 -6.61 -9.98 3.34
CA ASN A 101 -7.51 -11.06 3.73
C ASN A 101 -6.94 -11.80 4.95
N PRO A 102 -7.27 -11.38 6.18
CA PRO A 102 -6.73 -11.98 7.40
C PRO A 102 -7.16 -13.44 7.60
N SER A 103 -8.21 -13.89 6.88
CA SER A 103 -8.62 -15.31 6.91
C SER A 103 -7.67 -16.22 6.13
N VAL A 104 -6.85 -15.65 5.24
CA VAL A 104 -5.83 -16.37 4.46
C VAL A 104 -4.46 -16.21 5.12
N ASP A 105 -4.16 -15.01 5.61
CA ASP A 105 -2.94 -14.76 6.39
C ASP A 105 -3.25 -13.80 7.55
N PRO A 106 -3.49 -14.31 8.78
CA PRO A 106 -3.82 -13.48 9.94
C PRO A 106 -2.62 -12.66 10.44
N ASP A 107 -1.42 -13.02 9.98
CA ASP A 107 -0.15 -12.51 10.44
C ASP A 107 0.48 -11.56 9.42
N ILE A 108 -0.24 -11.00 8.45
CA ILE A 108 0.34 -10.08 7.45
C ILE A 108 1.15 -8.98 8.16
N TYR A 109 2.47 -9.15 8.20
CA TYR A 109 3.38 -8.17 8.79
C TYR A 109 3.70 -7.19 7.69
N VAL A 110 3.03 -6.05 7.73
CA VAL A 110 3.47 -4.91 6.95
C VAL A 110 4.75 -4.39 7.59
N THR A 111 5.88 -4.85 7.05
CA THR A 111 7.19 -4.32 7.41
C THR A 111 7.54 -3.28 6.39
N ILE A 112 7.78 -2.06 6.88
CA ILE A 112 8.39 -1.01 6.08
C ILE A 112 9.87 -1.01 6.43
N SER A 113 10.73 -1.17 5.43
CA SER A 113 12.18 -0.99 5.59
C SER A 113 12.67 0.12 4.66
N GLY A 114 13.44 1.06 5.21
CA GLY A 114 13.96 2.23 4.51
C GLY A 114 14.21 3.38 5.48
N THR A 115 14.59 4.54 4.95
CA THR A 115 14.70 5.80 5.70
C THR A 115 13.81 6.85 5.05
N SER A 116 12.53 6.87 5.46
CA SER A 116 11.52 7.70 4.80
C SER A 116 10.46 8.16 5.78
N THR A 117 9.84 9.30 5.47
CA THR A 117 8.63 9.75 6.16
C THR A 117 7.44 9.17 5.43
N VAL A 118 6.59 8.45 6.14
CA VAL A 118 5.40 7.81 5.59
C VAL A 118 4.17 8.22 6.36
N GLU A 119 3.02 8.22 5.68
CA GLU A 119 1.71 8.25 6.30
C GLU A 119 0.99 6.97 5.95
N TYR A 120 0.32 6.35 6.93
CA TYR A 120 -0.41 5.13 6.68
C TYR A 120 -1.73 5.06 7.46
N PHE A 121 -2.66 4.30 6.90
CA PHE A 121 -4.00 4.03 7.41
C PHE A 121 -4.18 2.53 7.47
N THR A 122 -4.65 2.01 8.61
CA THR A 122 -4.97 0.59 8.75
C THR A 122 -6.30 0.39 9.43
N GLY A 123 -6.89 -0.78 9.27
CA GLY A 123 -7.95 -1.21 10.17
C GLY A 123 -8.13 -2.73 10.14
N THR A 124 -9.13 -3.19 10.89
CA THR A 124 -9.44 -4.59 11.16
C THR A 124 -10.90 -4.88 10.87
#